data_AF-A0A072VUA5-F1
#
_entry.id   AF-A0A072VUA5-F1
#
_cell.length_a   1.000
_cell.length_b   1.000
_cell.length_c   1.000
_cell.angle_alpha   90.00
_cell.angle_beta   90.00
_cell.angle_gamma   90.00
#
_symmetry.space_group_name_H-M   'P 1'
#
loop_
_entity.id
_entity.type
_entity.pdbx_description
1 polymer ?
#
loop_
_entity_poly.entity_id
_entity_poly.type
_entity_poly.pdbx_seq_one_letter_code
_entity_poly.pdbx_strand_id
1 'polypeptide(L)' 'MAGRNDIALAAALQAVAQAVGQQPNANAGVNAETRMLETFMRNHPPTFKGRYDLDGAQTWLKEIERIFRVMQCIEV' A
#
# COMPACT_ATOMS: atom_id res chain seq x y z
N MET A 1 17.66 -27.34 -40.55
CA MET A 1 16.31 -26.89 -40.13
C MET A 1 16.08 -26.91 -38.61
N ALA A 2 17.05 -27.31 -37.77
CA ALA A 2 16.83 -27.55 -36.33
C ALA A 2 16.82 -26.28 -35.44
N GLY A 3 17.73 -25.33 -35.64
CA GLY A 3 17.95 -24.20 -34.71
C GLY A 3 16.87 -23.10 -34.65
N ARG A 4 15.83 -23.16 -35.48
CA ARG A 4 14.80 -22.11 -35.55
C ARG A 4 13.75 -22.24 -34.44
N ASN A 5 13.54 -23.47 -33.96
CA ASN A 5 12.59 -23.77 -32.89
C ASN A 5 13.17 -23.43 -31.52
N ASP A 6 14.50 -23.60 -31.34
CA ASP A 6 15.19 -23.31 -30.08
C ASP A 6 15.19 -21.81 -29.76
N ILE A 7 15.36 -20.97 -30.79
CA ILE A 7 15.30 -19.50 -30.64
C ILE A 7 13.89 -19.04 -30.29
N ALA A 8 12.87 -19.63 -30.93
CA ALA A 8 11.47 -19.30 -30.64
C ALA A 8 11.09 -19.73 -29.20
N LEU A 9 11.56 -20.90 -28.76
CA LEU A 9 11.34 -21.40 -27.41
C LEU A 9 12.06 -20.54 -26.36
N ALA A 10 13.32 -20.16 -26.60
CA ALA A 10 14.07 -19.28 -25.72
C ALA A 10 13.43 -17.89 -25.58
N ALA A 11 12.97 -17.31 -26.70
CA ALA A 11 12.27 -16.03 -26.69
C ALA A 11 10.93 -16.11 -25.93
N ALA A 12 10.18 -17.20 -26.10
CA ALA A 12 8.94 -17.43 -25.35
C ALA A 12 9.20 -17.56 -23.84
N LEU A 13 10.23 -18.30 -23.42
CA LEU A 13 10.63 -18.43 -22.02
C LEU A 13 11.07 -17.07 -21.42
N GLN A 14 11.82 -16.26 -22.17
CA GLN A 14 12.20 -14.92 -21.73
C GLN A 14 10.99 -13.99 -21.58
N ALA A 15 10.04 -14.04 -22.52
CA ALA A 15 8.81 -13.26 -22.43
C ALA A 15 7.96 -13.65 -21.20
N VAL A 16 7.88 -14.95 -20.89
CA VAL A 16 7.20 -15.43 -19.67
C VAL A 16 7.93 -14.98 -18.40
N ALA A 17 9.26 -15.05 -18.36
CA ALA A 17 10.04 -14.60 -17.21
C ALA A 17 9.88 -13.08 -16.97
N GLN A 18 9.82 -12.29 -18.04
CA GLN A 18 9.56 -10.84 -17.95
C GLN A 18 8.14 -10.56 -17.47
N ALA A 19 7.14 -11.28 -17.98
CA ALA A 19 5.75 -11.13 -17.56
C ALA A 19 5.54 -11.51 -16.09
N VAL A 20 6.17 -12.59 -15.61
CA VAL A 20 6.14 -13.00 -14.20
C VAL A 20 6.86 -12.00 -13.31
N GLY A 21 8.01 -11.46 -13.74
CA GLY A 21 8.74 -10.42 -13.00
C GLY A 21 8.02 -9.07 -12.95
N GLN A 22 7.12 -8.81 -13.89
CA GLN A 22 6.31 -7.59 -13.98
C GLN A 22 4.93 -7.74 -13.35
N GLN A 23 4.52 -8.93 -12.91
CA GLN A 23 3.30 -9.05 -12.12
C GLN A 23 3.49 -8.25 -10.83
N PRO A 24 2.71 -7.17 -10.61
CA PRO A 24 2.67 -6.55 -9.30
C PRO A 24 2.20 -7.65 -8.36
N ASN A 25 3.06 -8.00 -7.41
CA ASN A 25 2.71 -8.96 -6.37
C ASN A 25 1.35 -8.53 -5.83
N ALA A 26 0.30 -9.33 -6.00
CA ALA A 26 -1.05 -8.96 -5.56
C ALA A 26 -1.07 -8.66 -4.05
N ASN A 27 -0.08 -9.21 -3.32
CA ASN A 27 0.16 -8.96 -1.91
C ASN A 27 0.88 -7.63 -1.61
N ALA A 28 1.34 -6.89 -2.62
CA ALA A 28 2.02 -5.59 -2.48
C ALA A 28 1.06 -4.43 -2.15
N GLY A 29 -0.22 -4.54 -2.47
CA GLY A 29 -1.24 -3.60 -1.98
C GLY A 29 -1.56 -3.87 -0.52
N VAL A 30 -1.90 -5.13 -0.22
CA VAL A 30 -2.25 -5.60 1.13
C VAL A 30 -1.13 -5.34 2.14
N ASN A 31 0.13 -5.55 1.76
CA ASN A 31 1.26 -5.30 2.64
C ASN A 31 1.55 -3.80 2.84
N ALA A 32 1.20 -2.93 1.89
CA ALA A 32 1.31 -1.48 2.03
C ALA A 32 0.24 -0.97 3.01
N GLU A 33 -1.01 -1.39 2.84
CA GLU A 33 -2.11 -1.04 3.75
C GLU A 33 -1.85 -1.52 5.18
N THR A 34 -1.35 -2.75 5.33
CA THR A 34 -0.99 -3.30 6.65
C THR A 34 0.13 -2.50 7.32
N ARG A 35 1.17 -2.11 6.57
CA ARG A 35 2.27 -1.27 7.09
C ARG A 35 1.80 0.13 7.47
N MET A 36 0.87 0.71 6.69
CA MET A 36 0.26 1.98 7.02
C MET A 36 -0.54 1.88 8.33
N LEU A 37 -1.35 0.84 8.49
CA LEU A 37 -2.10 0.60 9.72
C LEU A 37 -1.19 0.41 10.94
N GLU A 38 -0.12 -0.39 10.83
CA GLU A 38 0.86 -0.55 11.90
C GLU A 38 1.51 0.79 12.28
N THR A 39 1.88 1.59 11.28
CA THR A 39 2.46 2.92 11.51
C THR A 39 1.46 3.85 12.19
N PHE A 40 0.20 3.83 11.77
CA PHE A 40 -0.87 4.61 12.39
C PHE A 40 -1.04 4.24 13.87
N MET A 41 -1.13 2.94 14.18
CA MET A 41 -1.26 2.46 15.57
C MET A 41 -0.05 2.82 16.43
N ARG A 42 1.16 2.78 15.88
CA ARG A 42 2.40 3.17 16.58
C ARG A 42 2.46 4.66 16.94
N ASN A 43 1.67 5.50 16.28
CA ASN A 43 1.52 6.92 16.62
C ASN A 43 0.46 7.19 17.70
N HIS A 44 -0.11 6.14 18.32
CA HIS A 44 -1.06 6.24 19.43
C HIS A 44 -2.25 7.16 19.14
N PRO A 45 -3.08 6.82 18.14
CA PRO A 45 -4.20 7.67 17.76
C PRO A 45 -5.19 7.82 18.92
N PRO A 46 -5.70 9.04 19.17
CA PRO A 46 -6.65 9.26 20.25
C PRO A 46 -7.98 8.55 19.97
N THR A 47 -8.65 8.08 21.02
CA THR A 47 -10.00 7.51 20.91
C THR A 47 -11.05 8.61 20.80
N PHE A 48 -11.94 8.49 19.81
CA PHE A 48 -13.09 9.38 19.72
C PHE A 48 -14.09 9.07 20.83
N LYS A 49 -14.40 10.06 21.67
CA LYS A 49 -15.33 9.88 22.79
C LYS A 49 -16.81 9.86 22.37
N GLY A 50 -17.13 10.23 21.12
CA GLY A 50 -18.46 10.02 20.53
C GLY A 50 -19.61 10.80 21.16
N ARG A 51 -19.37 12.00 21.72
CA ARG A 51 -20.40 12.83 22.37
C ARG A 51 -20.74 14.08 21.56
N TYR A 52 -21.82 14.77 21.92
CA TYR A 52 -22.20 16.11 21.42
C TYR A 52 -21.23 17.21 21.88
N ASP A 53 -19.94 16.96 21.73
CA ASP A 53 -18.86 17.89 22.07
C ASP A 53 -18.16 18.28 20.78
N LEU A 54 -18.61 19.39 20.18
CA LEU A 54 -18.09 19.87 18.89
C LEU A 54 -16.60 20.20 18.99
N ASP A 55 -16.15 20.76 20.12
CA ASP A 55 -14.76 21.10 20.36
C ASP A 55 -13.87 19.87 20.51
N GLY A 56 -14.30 18.88 21.29
CA GLY A 56 -13.58 17.61 21.41
C GLY A 56 -13.56 16.81 20.11
N ALA A 57 -14.62 16.85 19.31
CA ALA A 57 -14.64 16.26 17.98
C ALA A 57 -13.64 16.95 17.04
N GLN A 58 -13.62 18.29 17.05
CA GLN A 58 -12.68 19.06 16.25
C GLN A 58 -11.22 18.83 16.67
N THR A 59 -10.96 18.74 17.98
CA THR A 59 -9.64 18.45 18.52
C THR A 59 -9.20 17.04 18.18
N TRP A 60 -10.09 16.05 18.29
CA TRP A 60 -9.82 14.67 17.88
C TRP A 60 -9.43 14.59 16.40
N LEU A 61 -10.18 15.28 15.51
CA LEU A 61 -9.86 15.34 14.08
C LEU A 61 -8.46 15.93 13.82
N LYS A 62 -8.12 17.06 14.45
CA LYS A 62 -6.80 17.71 14.27
C LYS A 62 -5.64 16.79 14.66
N GLU A 63 -5.78 16.04 15.74
CA GLU A 63 -4.77 15.09 16.18
C GLU A 63 -4.65 13.89 15.23
N ILE A 64 -5.78 13.41 14.69
CA ILE A 64 -5.79 12.37 13.66
C ILE A 64 -5.09 12.86 12.38
N GLU A 65 -5.42 14.04 11.88
CA GLU A 65 -4.79 14.66 10.71
C GLU A 65 -3.28 14.86 10.89
N ARG A 66 -2.83 15.15 12.12
CA ARG A 66 -1.41 15.24 12.46
C ARG A 66 -0.68 13.92 12.24
N ILE A 67 -1.29 12.80 12.61
CA ILE A 67 -0.72 11.46 12.40
C ILE A 67 -0.64 11.15 10.90
N PHE A 68 -1.72 11.40 10.16
CA PHE A 68 -1.74 11.21 8.71
C PHE A 68 -0.64 12.01 7.99
N ARG A 69 -0.39 13.25 8.43
CA ARG A 69 0.70 14.09 7.90
C ARG A 69 2.09 13.54 8.19
N VAL A 70 2.33 12.98 9.39
CA VAL A 70 3.60 12.29 9.72
C VAL A 70 3.78 11.06 8.83
N MET A 71 2.69 10.35 8.54
CA MET A 71 2.70 9.19 7.65
C MET A 71 2.80 9.54 6.16
N GLN A 72 2.76 10.83 5.81
CA GLN A 72 2.70 11.30 4.41
C GLN A 72 1.55 10.66 3.63
N CYS A 73 0.43 10.37 4.30
CA CYS A 73 -0.79 9.96 3.60
C CYS A 73 -1.24 11.10 2.69
N ILE A 74 -1.21 10.84 1.39
CA ILE A 74 -1.79 11.72 0.39
C ILE A 74 -3.29 11.45 0.32
N GLU A 75 -4.09 12.50 0.21
CA GLU A 75 -5.47 12.37 -0.29
C GLU A 75 -5.36 11.87 -1.74
N VAL A 76 -6.03 10.75 -2.03
CA VAL A 76 -6.11 10.15 -3.37
C VAL A 76 -7.44 10.50 -4.02
#